data_AF-A0A9E1HI08-F1
#
_entry.id   AF-A0A9E1HI08-F1
#
_cell.length_a   1.000
_cell.length_b   1.000
_cell.length_c   1.000
_cell.angle_alpha   90.00
_cell.angle_beta   90.00
_cell.angle_gamma   90.00
#
_symmetry.space_group_name_H-M   'P 1'
#
loop_
_entity.id
_entity.type
_entity.pdbx_description
1 polymer ?
#
loop_
_entity_poly.entity_id
_entity_poly.type
_entity_poly.pdbx_seq_one_letter_code
_entity_poly.pdbx_strand_id
1 'polypeptide(L)' 'MNRSDKWLIGILIMSSLLMMLTLFFVPKKEGTFAVVTYRNKEVMTIDLKKDATYQVTAKNGDVTLVVKDESIKVAS' A
#
# COMPACT_ATOMS: atom_id res chain seq x y z
N MET A 1 -16.12 -36.76 -27.98
CA MET A 1 -15.04 -36.13 -27.21
C MET A 1 -14.01 -37.17 -26.88
N ASN A 2 -12.82 -37.05 -27.46
CA ASN A 2 -11.75 -38.01 -27.28
C ASN A 2 -11.28 -38.00 -25.82
N ARG A 3 -10.67 -39.08 -25.32
CA ARG A 3 -10.15 -39.09 -23.93
C ARG A 3 -9.15 -37.96 -23.71
N SER A 4 -8.36 -37.64 -24.73
CA SER A 4 -7.39 -36.54 -24.73
C SER A 4 -8.06 -35.16 -24.64
N ASP A 5 -9.19 -34.95 -25.32
CA ASP A 5 -9.92 -33.66 -25.28
C ASP A 5 -10.41 -33.34 -23.87
N LYS A 6 -10.85 -34.37 -23.12
CA LYS A 6 -11.30 -34.22 -21.72
C LYS A 6 -10.17 -33.78 -20.80
N TRP A 7 -8.97 -34.34 -20.99
CA TRP A 7 -7.78 -33.93 -20.24
C TRP A 7 -7.35 -32.51 -20.58
N LEU A 8 -7.40 -32.16 -21.87
CA LEU A 8 -7.00 -30.84 -22.35
C LEU A 8 -7.92 -29.75 -21.78
N ILE A 9 -9.23 -29.98 -21.78
CA ILE A 9 -10.21 -29.07 -21.16
C ILE A 9 -9.97 -28.95 -19.64
N GLY A 10 -9.68 -30.06 -18.96
CA GLY A 10 -9.39 -30.06 -17.53
C GLY A 10 -8.17 -29.21 -17.17
N ILE A 11 -7.09 -29.34 -17.94
CA ILE A 11 -5.86 -28.54 -17.75
C ILE A 11 -6.13 -27.05 -17.99
N LEU A 12 -6.93 -26.72 -19.01
CA LEU A 12 -7.28 -25.34 -19.34
C LEU A 12 -8.07 -24.66 -18.22
N ILE A 13 -9.04 -25.37 -17.64
CA ILE A 13 -9.81 -24.89 -16.49
C ILE A 13 -8.90 -24.73 -15.27
N MET A 14 -8.05 -25.72 -14.98
CA MET A 14 -7.12 -25.66 -13.84
C MET A 14 -6.14 -24.49 -13.97
N SER A 15 -5.58 -24.27 -15.16
CA SER A 15 -4.66 -23.15 -15.41
C SER A 15 -5.36 -21.80 -15.27
N SER A 16 -6.61 -21.67 -15.68
CA SER A 16 -7.40 -20.45 -15.51
C SER A 16 -7.65 -20.15 -14.03
N LEU A 17 -8.02 -21.16 -13.24
CA LEU A 17 -8.22 -21.02 -11.80
C LEU A 17 -6.93 -20.64 -11.06
N LEU A 18 -5.80 -21.24 -11.44
CA LEU A 18 -4.48 -20.90 -10.90
C LEU A 18 -4.10 -19.44 -11.20
N MET A 19 -4.36 -18.94 -12.40
CA MET A 19 -4.13 -17.53 -12.74
C MET A 19 -5.07 -16.60 -11.96
N MET A 20 -6.31 -17.00 -11.70
CA MET A 20 -7.24 -16.20 -10.91
C MET A 20 -6.80 -16.06 -9.45
N LEU A 21 -6.21 -17.12 -8.87
CA LEU A 21 -5.70 -17.10 -7.50
C LEU A 21 -4.62 -16.04 -7.30
N THR A 22 -3.74 -15.81 -8.27
CA THR A 22 -2.64 -14.83 -8.11
C THR A 22 -3.16 -13.39 -7.95
N LEU A 23 -4.36 -13.08 -8.45
CA LEU A 23 -4.99 -11.77 -8.27
C LEU A 23 -5.40 -11.49 -6.82
N PHE A 24 -5.76 -12.53 -6.05
CA PHE A 24 -6.13 -12.39 -4.64
C PHE A 24 -4.92 -12.27 -3.69
N PHE A 25 -3.75 -12.70 -4.14
CA PHE A 25 -2.51 -12.65 -3.36
C PHE A 25 -1.60 -11.47 -3.72
N VAL A 26 -2.06 -10.51 -4.52
CA VAL A 26 -1.30 -9.28 -4.76
C VAL A 26 -1.29 -8.46 -3.46
N PRO A 27 -0.17 -8.36 -2.73
CA PRO A 27 -0.11 -7.52 -1.56
C PRO A 27 -0.35 -6.08 -2.01
N LYS A 28 -1.26 -5.38 -1.33
CA LYS A 28 -1.33 -3.93 -1.48
C LYS A 28 0.04 -3.39 -1.10
N LYS A 29 0.69 -2.67 -2.02
CA LYS A 29 1.95 -1.99 -1.73
C LYS A 29 1.63 -0.84 -0.79
N GLU A 30 1.58 -1.12 0.50
CA GLU A 30 1.44 -0.11 1.54
C GLU A 30 2.81 0.53 1.73
N GLY A 31 2.87 1.84 1.51
CA GLY A 31 4.11 2.59 1.70
C GLY A 31 4.51 2.54 3.16
N THR A 32 5.75 2.20 3.46
CA THR A 32 6.25 2.16 4.86
C THR A 32 6.59 3.55 5.39
N PHE A 33 6.82 4.51 4.49
CA PHE A 33 7.30 5.84 4.84
C PHE A 33 6.41 6.93 4.22
N ALA A 34 6.19 7.99 4.99
CA ALA A 34 5.61 9.24 4.51
C ALA A 34 6.69 10.31 4.49
N VAL A 35 6.80 11.04 3.37
CA VAL A 35 7.75 12.15 3.23
C VAL A 35 6.97 13.46 3.30
N VAL A 36 7.33 14.29 4.28
CA VAL A 36 6.77 15.63 4.45
C VAL A 36 7.66 16.61 3.70
N THR A 37 7.06 17.34 2.75
CA THR A 37 7.75 18.34 1.95
C THR A 37 7.19 19.73 2.21
N TYR A 38 8.09 20.73 2.24
CA TYR A 38 7.72 22.14 2.30
C TYR A 38 8.53 22.89 1.24
N ARG A 39 7.84 23.58 0.33
CA ARG A 39 8.45 24.31 -0.81
C ARG A 39 9.42 23.44 -1.62
N ASN A 40 9.01 22.21 -1.95
CA ASN A 40 9.80 21.21 -2.69
C ASN A 40 11.11 20.80 -2.01
N LYS A 41 11.25 21.03 -0.70
CA LYS A 41 12.31 20.46 0.12
C LYS A 41 11.72 19.44 1.07
N GLU A 42 12.35 18.28 1.14
CA GLU A 42 12.04 17.28 2.16
C GLU A 42 12.43 17.84 3.52
N VAL A 43 11.48 17.88 4.44
CA VAL A 43 11.68 18.43 5.78
C VAL A 43 11.70 17.31 6.81
N MET A 44 10.93 16.24 6.57
CA MET A 44 10.85 15.11 7.48
C MET A 44 10.45 13.83 6.75
N THR A 45 11.04 12.71 7.14
CA THR A 45 10.62 11.37 6.75
C THR A 45 10.04 10.68 7.98
N ILE A 46 8.82 10.16 7.84
CA ILE A 46 8.07 9.53 8.92
C ILE A 46 7.93 8.04 8.61
N ASP A 47 8.28 7.20 9.57
CA ASP A 47 8.04 5.76 9.53
C ASP A 47 6.61 5.50 10.02
N LEU A 48 5.76 4.95 9.13
CA LEU A 48 4.34 4.72 9.43
C LEU A 48 4.13 3.55 10.42
N LYS A 49 5.15 2.72 10.65
CA LYS A 49 5.06 1.61 11.61
C LYS A 49 5.11 2.04 13.08
N LYS A 50 5.36 3.31 13.34
CA LYS A 50 5.49 3.86 14.68
C LYS A 50 4.41 4.89 14.94
N ASP A 51 3.52 4.57 15.85
CA ASP A 51 2.52 5.51 16.35
C ASP A 51 3.21 6.68 17.04
N ALA A 52 3.04 7.88 16.49
CA ALA A 52 3.71 9.09 16.95
C ALA A 52 2.99 10.35 16.48
N THR A 53 3.19 11.45 17.21
CA THR A 53 2.73 12.77 16.84
C THR A 53 3.93 13.67 16.55
N TYR A 54 3.92 14.33 15.41
CA TYR A 54 4.96 15.25 14.97
C TYR A 54 4.40 16.65 14.78
N GLN A 55 5.21 17.66 15.05
CA GLN A 55 4.87 19.05 14.72
C GLN A 55 5.85 19.58 13.67
N VAL A 56 5.30 20.22 12.64
CA VAL A 56 6.06 20.81 11.55
C VAL A 56 5.74 22.29 11.50
N THR A 57 6.72 23.13 11.82
CA THR A 57 6.57 24.58 11.76
C THR A 57 6.56 25.07 10.31
N ALA A 58 5.46 25.67 9.89
CA ALA A 58 5.31 26.31 8.59
C ALA A 58 5.17 27.83 8.73
N LYS A 59 5.21 28.54 7.59
CA LYS A 59 5.13 30.02 7.58
C LYS A 59 3.83 30.55 8.21
N ASN A 60 2.74 29.79 8.14
CA ASN A 60 1.40 30.23 8.58
C ASN A 60 0.95 29.54 9.89
N GLY A 61 1.88 28.93 10.63
CA GLY A 61 1.60 28.19 11.86
C GLY A 61 2.17 26.79 11.85
N ASP A 62 2.10 26.14 13.00
CA ASP A 62 2.55 24.77 13.18
C ASP A 62 1.49 23.79 12.70
N VAL A 63 1.92 22.74 12.00
CA VAL A 63 1.06 21.65 11.52
C VAL A 63 1.33 20.40 12.35
N THR A 64 0.28 19.84 12.94
CA THR A 64 0.37 18.60 13.71
C THR A 64 0.04 17.38 12.83
N LEU A 65 1.00 16.48 12.72
CA LEU A 65 0.88 15.20 12.02
C LEU A 65 0.74 14.07 13.03
N VAL A 66 -0.26 13.22 12.87
CA VAL A 66 -0.48 12.06 13.74
C VAL A 66 -0.38 10.81 12.90
N VAL A 67 0.55 9.93 13.28
CA VAL A 67 0.67 8.57 12.75
C VAL A 67 0.02 7.61 13.72
N LYS A 68 -0.91 6.80 13.21
CA LYS A 68 -1.56 5.75 13.96
C LYS A 68 -1.99 4.63 13.02
N ASP A 69 -1.80 3.38 13.42
CA ASP A 69 -2.30 2.21 12.68
C ASP A 69 -1.79 2.21 11.22
N GLU A 70 -0.49 2.47 11.01
CA GLU A 70 0.15 2.59 9.68
C GLU A 70 -0.42 3.68 8.76
N SER A 71 -1.22 4.59 9.33
CA SER A 71 -1.85 5.70 8.63
C SER A 71 -1.39 7.04 9.18
N ILE A 72 -1.40 8.08 8.35
CA ILE A 72 -1.04 9.45 8.74
C ILE A 72 -2.22 10.40 8.50
N LYS A 73 -2.46 11.30 9.44
CA LYS A 73 -3.43 12.39 9.31
C LYS A 73 -2.86 13.73 9.76
N VAL A 74 -3.41 14.80 9.20
CA VAL A 74 -3.18 16.17 9.68
C VAL A 74 -4.26 16.49 10.70
N ALA A 75 -3.87 16.90 11.90
CA ALA A 75 -4.80 17.16 13.01
C ALA A 75 -5.18 18.64 13.15
N SER A 76 -4.25 19.57 12.90
CA SER A 76 -4.48 21.02 12.83
C SER A 76 -3.23 21.73 12.33
#